data_AF-A0A839Z562-F1
#
_entry.id   AF-A0A839Z562-F1
#
_cell.length_a   1.000
_cell.length_b   1.000
_cell.length_c   1.000
_cell.angle_alpha   90.00
_cell.angle_beta   90.00
_cell.angle_gamma   90.00
#
_symmetry.space_group_name_H-M   'P 1'
#
loop_
_entity.id
_entity.type
_entity.pdbx_description
1 polymer ?
#
loop_
_entity_poly.entity_id
_entity_poly.type
_entity_poly.pdbx_seq_one_letter_code
_entity_poly.pdbx_strand_id
1 'polypeptide(L)'
;MSNIPHARRILIDLYRKLIQEGNQEDAHAIGEAIGNLFRRAPVRKSPTRSNPVTINTKNNVIELADTTDLTAAQIAAIFNINPGRVTEILQERRGVN
;
A
#
# COMPACT_ATOMS: atom_id res chain seq x y z
N MET A 1 -11.05 -20.29 -6.51
CA MET A 1 -10.60 -19.69 -7.79
C MET A 1 -11.55 -18.56 -8.14
N SER A 2 -11.04 -17.42 -8.60
CA SER A 2 -11.88 -16.24 -8.88
C SER A 2 -12.49 -16.34 -10.29
N ASN A 3 -13.82 -16.40 -10.39
CA ASN A 3 -14.58 -16.49 -11.65
C ASN A 3 -14.65 -15.15 -12.43
N ILE A 4 -13.86 -14.15 -12.04
CA ILE A 4 -13.84 -12.80 -12.63
C ILE A 4 -13.63 -12.79 -14.16
N PRO A 5 -12.78 -13.65 -14.77
CA PRO A 5 -12.63 -13.69 -16.23
C PRO A 5 -13.91 -14.12 -16.95
N HIS A 6 -14.65 -15.07 -16.38
CA HIS A 6 -15.89 -15.57 -16.97
C HIS A 6 -17.02 -14.54 -16.84
N ALA A 7 -17.18 -13.94 -15.66
CA ALA A 7 -18.17 -12.88 -15.43
C ALA A 7 -17.96 -11.67 -16.37
N ARG A 8 -16.71 -11.29 -16.62
CA ARG A 8 -16.37 -10.21 -17.54
C ARG A 8 -16.82 -10.50 -18.97
N ARG A 9 -16.67 -11.75 -19.43
CA ARG A 9 -17.11 -12.16 -20.77
C ARG A 9 -18.63 -12.05 -20.92
N ILE A 10 -19.38 -12.54 -19.93
CA ILE A 10 -20.84 -12.46 -19.89
C ILE A 10 -21.31 -11.00 -19.95
N LEU A 11 -20.68 -10.11 -19.17
CA LEU A 11 -21.03 -8.69 -19.14
C LEU A 11 -20.71 -7.98 -20.46
N ILE A 12 -19.61 -8.32 -21.13
CA ILE A 12 -19.28 -7.78 -22.46
C ILE A 12 -20.32 -8.21 -23.50
N ASP A 13 -20.76 -9.46 -23.46
CA ASP A 13 -21.77 -9.98 -24.39
C ASP A 13 -23.13 -9.31 -24.13
N LEU A 14 -23.50 -9.12 -22.86
CA LEU A 14 -24.71 -8.39 -22.47
C LEU A 14 -24.67 -6.92 -22.91
N TYR A 15 -23.54 -6.24 -22.71
CA TYR A 15 -23.32 -4.86 -23.17
C TYR A 15 -23.54 -4.72 -24.68
N ARG A 16 -22.98 -5.62 -25.49
CA ARG A 16 -23.15 -5.61 -26.95
C ARG A 16 -24.60 -5.83 -27.36
N LYS A 17 -25.30 -6.73 -26.67
CA LYS A 17 -26.71 -7.03 -26.92
C LYS A 17 -27.61 -5.82 -26.63
N LEU A 18 -27.41 -5.15 -25.50
CA LEU A 18 -28.18 -3.95 -25.12
C LEU A 18 -27.99 -2.80 -26.11
N ILE A 19 -26.79 -2.61 -26.66
CA ILE A 19 -26.55 -1.63 -27.73
C ILE A 19 -27.35 -1.97 -28.99
N GLN A 20 -27.36 -3.25 -29.40
CA GLN A 20 -28.11 -3.69 -30.58
C GLN A 20 -29.63 -3.53 -30.40
N GLU A 21 -30.12 -3.71 -29.18
CA GLU A 21 -31.53 -3.53 -28.80
C GLU A 21 -31.92 -2.05 -28.63
N GLY A 22 -30.98 -1.12 -28.76
CA GLY A 22 -31.23 0.32 -28.62
C GLY A 22 -31.35 0.79 -27.17
N ASN A 23 -31.06 -0.07 -26.19
CA ASN A 23 -31.21 0.22 -24.78
C ASN A 23 -29.91 0.84 -24.21
N GLN A 24 -29.67 2.09 -24.58
CA GLN A 24 -28.40 2.78 -24.36
C GLN A 24 -28.09 3.08 -22.87
N GLU A 25 -29.10 3.34 -22.05
CA GLU A 25 -28.90 3.59 -20.60
C GLU A 25 -28.35 2.35 -19.90
N ASP A 26 -28.98 1.19 -20.09
CA ASP A 26 -28.54 -0.06 -19.50
C ASP A 26 -27.16 -0.48 -20.02
N ALA A 27 -26.90 -0.26 -21.32
CA ALA A 27 -25.59 -0.48 -21.90
C ALA A 27 -24.52 0.40 -21.21
N HIS A 28 -24.81 1.70 -20.99
CA HIS A 28 -23.87 2.59 -20.34
C HIS A 28 -23.53 2.13 -18.91
N ALA A 29 -24.55 1.76 -18.12
CA ALA A 29 -24.36 1.28 -16.75
C ALA A 29 -23.47 0.03 -16.70
N ILE A 30 -23.67 -0.92 -17.61
CA ILE A 30 -22.85 -2.13 -17.70
C ILE A 30 -21.43 -1.82 -18.17
N GLY A 31 -21.27 -0.88 -19.11
CA GLY A 31 -19.96 -0.43 -19.57
C GLY A 31 -19.08 0.10 -18.43
N GLU A 32 -19.65 0.91 -17.54
CA GLU A 32 -18.94 1.40 -16.35
C GLU A 32 -18.60 0.28 -15.37
N ALA A 33 -19.53 -0.64 -15.13
CA ALA A 33 -19.30 -1.80 -14.28
C ALA A 33 -18.16 -2.70 -14.79
N ILE A 34 -18.07 -2.91 -16.11
CA ILE A 34 -16.96 -3.64 -16.75
C ILE A 34 -15.62 -2.96 -16.46
N GLY A 35 -15.55 -1.63 -16.53
CA GLY A 35 -14.34 -0.85 -16.22
C GLY A 35 -13.82 -1.12 -14.80
N ASN A 36 -14.71 -1.26 -13.83
CA ASN A 36 -14.37 -1.55 -12.43
C ASN A 36 -13.91 -3.00 -12.19
N LEU A 37 -14.15 -3.93 -13.13
CA LEU A 37 -13.66 -5.30 -13.06
C LEU A 37 -12.20 -5.44 -13.52
N PHE A 38 -11.61 -4.41 -14.13
CA PHE A 38 -10.19 -4.39 -14.44
C PHE A 38 -9.37 -4.05 -13.21
N ARG A 39 -8.37 -4.90 -12.93
CA ARG A 39 -7.40 -4.63 -11.89
C ARG A 39 -6.63 -3.38 -12.29
N ARG A 40 -6.76 -2.29 -11.51
CA ARG A 40 -5.92 -1.10 -11.68
C ARG A 40 -4.45 -1.50 -11.54
N ALA A 41 -3.59 -0.95 -12.39
CA ALA A 41 -2.15 -1.16 -12.26
C ALA A 41 -1.71 -0.75 -10.84
N PRO A 42 -0.82 -1.52 -10.19
CA PRO A 42 -0.34 -1.15 -8.88
C PRO A 42 0.33 0.22 -8.98
N VAL A 43 -0.10 1.16 -8.14
CA VAL A 43 0.58 2.44 -8.00
C VAL A 43 2.01 2.13 -7.56
N ARG A 44 3.00 2.45 -8.41
CA ARG A 44 4.41 2.34 -8.02
C ARG A 44 4.62 3.27 -6.84
N LYS A 45 4.88 2.70 -5.66
CA LYS A 45 5.23 3.49 -4.49
C LYS A 45 6.52 4.24 -4.82
N SER A 46 6.51 5.56 -4.66
CA SER A 46 7.74 6.36 -4.76
C SER A 46 8.74 5.86 -3.71
N PRO A 47 10.05 5.78 -4.03
CA PRO A 47 11.04 5.41 -3.06
C PRO A 47 11.03 6.43 -1.91
N THR A 48 10.70 5.97 -0.70
CA THR A 48 10.81 6.78 0.51
C THR A 48 12.28 7.03 0.77
N ARG A 49 12.73 8.28 0.62
CA ARG A 49 14.08 8.70 1.00
C ARG A 49 14.17 8.66 2.52
N SER A 50 14.98 7.76 3.06
CA SER A 50 15.30 7.71 4.49
C SER A 50 16.78 7.97 4.69
N ASN A 51 17.14 8.61 5.80
CA ASN A 51 18.53 8.83 6.13
C ASN A 51 19.22 7.50 6.47
N PRO A 52 20.49 7.30 6.10
CA PRO A 52 21.26 6.16 6.57
C PRO A 52 21.45 6.23 8.08
N VAL A 53 21.38 5.08 8.75
CA VAL A 53 21.63 4.99 10.20
C VAL A 53 23.14 4.98 10.42
N THR A 54 23.64 6.04 11.05
CA THR A 54 25.04 6.11 11.52
C THR A 54 25.15 5.61 12.97
N ILE A 55 26.37 5.36 13.44
CA ILE A 55 26.63 5.02 14.86
C ILE A 55 26.07 6.10 15.79
N ASN A 56 26.27 7.38 15.45
CA ASN A 56 25.74 8.50 16.23
C ASN A 56 24.21 8.49 16.25
N THR A 57 23.56 8.24 15.10
CA THR A 57 22.10 8.11 15.01
C THR A 57 21.59 6.97 15.88
N LYS A 58 22.29 5.83 15.89
CA LYS A 58 21.95 4.68 16.74
C LYS A 58 21.99 5.03 18.22
N ASN A 59 23.05 5.68 18.68
CA ASN A 59 23.19 6.08 20.08
C ASN A 59 22.10 7.08 20.49
N ASN A 60 21.82 8.08 19.65
CA ASN A 60 20.79 9.08 19.91
C ASN A 60 19.37 8.46 19.93
N VAL A 61 19.11 7.46 19.08
CA VAL A 61 17.84 6.70 19.09
C VAL A 61 17.67 5.93 20.40
N ILE A 62 18.74 5.30 20.89
CA ILE A 62 18.72 4.55 22.16
C ILE A 62 18.47 5.51 23.33
N GLU A 63 19.23 6.60 23.40
CA GLU A 63 19.09 7.62 24.43
C GLU A 63 17.68 8.23 24.45
N LEU A 64 17.12 8.54 23.27
CA LEU A 64 15.78 9.08 23.18
C LEU A 64 14.72 8.06 23.63
N ALA A 65 14.89 6.79 23.26
CA ALA A 65 13.99 5.71 23.71
C ALA A 65 14.09 5.42 25.21
N ASP A 66 15.20 5.77 25.87
CA ASP A 66 15.38 5.64 27.31
C ASP A 66 14.80 6.79 28.12
N THR A 67 14.75 7.97 27.50
CA THR A 67 14.31 9.21 28.15
C THR A 67 12.85 9.53 27.87
N THR A 68 12.21 8.85 26.91
CA THR A 68 10.84 9.15 26.47
C THR A 68 10.04 7.88 26.17
N ASP A 69 8.72 7.94 26.38
CA ASP A 69 7.77 6.88 26.00
C ASP A 69 7.33 6.95 24.53
N LEU A 70 8.19 7.46 23.66
CA LEU A 70 7.87 7.61 22.24
C LEU A 70 7.84 6.24 21.54
N THR A 71 6.87 6.07 20.66
CA THR A 71 6.78 4.89 19.79
C THR A 71 7.90 4.88 18.75
N ALA A 72 8.26 3.69 18.25
CA ALA A 72 9.27 3.55 17.20
C ALA A 72 8.96 4.40 15.95
N ALA A 73 7.69 4.58 15.62
CA ALA A 73 7.25 5.42 14.51
C ALA A 73 7.52 6.92 14.75
N GLN A 74 7.32 7.39 15.99
CA GLN A 74 7.59 8.78 16.37
C GLN A 74 9.10 9.05 16.39
N ILE A 75 9.90 8.13 16.94
CA ILE A 75 11.36 8.21 16.92
C ILE A 75 11.89 8.23 15.48
N ALA A 76 11.34 7.38 14.60
CA ALA A 76 11.70 7.34 13.19
C ALA A 76 11.40 8.66 12.46
N ALA A 77 10.30 9.33 12.81
CA ALA A 77 9.97 10.65 12.26
C ALA A 77 10.96 11.73 12.71
N ILE A 78 11.38 11.71 13.98
CA ILE A 78 12.35 12.68 14.54
C ILE A 78 13.71 12.57 13.84
N PHE A 79 14.18 11.35 13.60
CA PHE A 79 15.48 11.11 12.96
C PHE A 79 15.41 10.98 11.43
N ASN A 80 14.20 11.05 10.85
CA ASN A 80 13.93 10.82 9.41
C ASN A 80 14.56 9.51 8.89
N ILE A 81 14.36 8.43 9.65
CA ILE A 81 14.86 7.08 9.34
C ILE A 81 13.69 6.10 9.16
N ASN A 82 13.98 4.93 8.59
CA ASN A 82 12.96 3.90 8.43
C ASN A 82 12.52 3.35 9.81
N PRO A 83 11.21 3.29 10.12
CA PRO A 83 10.72 2.74 11.39
C PRO A 83 11.21 1.33 11.69
N GLY A 84 11.35 0.48 10.66
CA GLY A 84 11.91 -0.86 10.77
C GLY A 84 13.31 -0.86 11.38
N ARG A 85 14.16 0.09 10.96
CA ARG A 85 15.51 0.26 11.51
C ARG A 85 15.51 0.68 12.98
N VAL A 86 14.54 1.49 13.40
CA VAL A 86 14.39 1.84 14.82
C VAL A 86 14.06 0.59 15.65
N THR A 87 13.12 -0.22 15.19
CA THR A 87 12.81 -1.51 15.84
C THR A 87 14.03 -2.43 15.93
N GLU A 88 14.82 -2.56 14.87
CA GLU A 88 16.07 -3.35 14.87
C GLU A 88 17.05 -2.86 15.94
N ILE A 89 17.31 -1.54 15.99
CA ILE A 89 18.20 -0.92 16.99
C ILE A 89 17.73 -1.22 18.42
N LEU A 90 16.42 -1.11 18.68
CA LEU A 90 15.84 -1.36 20.00
C LEU A 90 15.82 -2.86 20.37
N GLN A 91 15.70 -3.76 19.40
CA GLN A 91 15.77 -5.22 19.60
C GLN A 91 17.20 -5.69 19.90
N GLU A 92 18.18 -5.22 19.12
CA GLU A 92 19.61 -5.50 19.38
C GLU A 92 20.01 -5.09 20.79
N ARG A 93 19.52 -3.94 21.27
CA ARG A 93 19.76 -3.49 22.64
C ARG A 93 19.20 -4.43 23.71
N ARG A 94 18.03 -5.03 23.46
CA ARG A 94 17.38 -5.96 24.40
C ARG A 94 18.05 -7.33 24.45
N GLY A 95 19.12 -7.54 23.67
CA GLY A 95 19.77 -8.85 23.54
C GLY A 95 18.88 -9.89 22.84
N VAL A 96 17.85 -9.43 22.12
CA VAL A 96 16.94 -10.27 21.36
C VAL A 96 17.34 -10.15 19.89
N ASN A 97 18.47 -10.75 19.55
CA ASN A 97 18.91 -11.08 18.18
C ASN A 97 20.10 -12.04 18.26
#